data_AF-T2JFP7-F1
#
_entry.id   AF-T2JFP7-F1
#
_cell.length_a   1.000
_cell.length_b   1.000
_cell.length_c   1.000
_cell.angle_alpha   90.00
_cell.angle_beta   90.00
_cell.angle_gamma   90.00
#
_symmetry.space_group_name_H-M   'P 1'
#
loop_
_entity.id
_entity.type
_entity.pdbx_description
1 polymer ?
#
loop_
_entity_poly.entity_id
_entity_poly.type
_entity_poly.pdbx_seq_one_letter_code
_entity_poly.pdbx_strand_id
1 'polypeptide(L)' 'MGRSYSEIMPSLRGVPLDGYIILYQVKGEEIEVVRVVSGYRDLDSLFSNEEES' A
#
# COMPACT_ATOMS: atom_id res chain seq x y z
N MET A 1 -9.35 -10.69 0.30
CA MET A 1 -8.29 -10.83 -0.73
C MET A 1 -7.83 -9.42 -1.07
N GLY A 2 -6.56 -9.09 -0.82
CA GLY A 2 -6.04 -7.71 -0.78
C GLY A 2 -6.25 -6.90 -2.05
N ARG A 3 -6.24 -5.57 -1.93
CA ARG A 3 -6.39 -4.65 -3.07
C ARG A 3 -5.06 -4.59 -3.82
N SER A 4 -5.12 -4.79 -5.13
CA SER A 4 -3.94 -4.66 -6.01
C SER A 4 -3.67 -3.18 -6.25
N TYR A 5 -2.45 -2.73 -6.01
CA TYR A 5 -1.97 -1.37 -6.33
C TYR A 5 -0.96 -1.42 -7.48
N SER A 6 -1.23 -2.31 -8.45
CA SER A 6 -0.35 -2.59 -9.58
C SER A 6 -0.10 -1.37 -10.48
N GLU A 7 -0.95 -0.36 -10.39
CA GLU A 7 -0.80 0.94 -11.06
C GLU A 7 0.37 1.77 -10.49
N ILE A 8 0.74 1.55 -9.22
CA ILE A 8 1.85 2.23 -8.54
C ILE A 8 3.12 1.37 -8.61
N MET A 9 2.99 0.07 -8.29
CA MET A 9 4.06 -0.90 -8.41
C MET A 9 3.47 -2.29 -8.72
N PRO A 10 3.93 -3.01 -9.74
CA PRO A 10 3.31 -4.26 -10.20
C PRO A 10 3.12 -5.33 -9.12
N SER A 11 4.00 -5.34 -8.11
CA SER A 11 4.03 -6.31 -7.00
C SER A 11 3.41 -5.81 -5.69
N LEU A 12 2.91 -4.57 -5.64
CA LEU A 12 2.41 -3.96 -4.40
C LEU A 12 0.97 -4.38 -4.11
N ARG A 13 0.77 -4.89 -2.90
CA ARG A 13 -0.51 -5.35 -2.36
C ARG A 13 -0.83 -4.60 -1.07
N GLY A 14 -2.10 -4.31 -0.85
CA GLY A 14 -2.59 -3.74 0.40
C GLY A 14 -3.54 -4.68 1.14
N VAL A 15 -3.35 -4.81 2.45
CA VAL A 15 -4.30 -5.49 3.34
C VAL A 15 -4.77 -4.52 4.45
N PRO A 16 -6.09 -4.29 4.59
CA PRO A 16 -6.60 -3.50 5.71
C PRO A 16 -6.58 -4.32 7.01
N LEU A 17 -6.15 -3.70 8.10
CA LEU A 17 -6.10 -4.29 9.44
C LEU A 17 -6.30 -3.19 10.49
N ASP A 18 -7.33 -3.31 11.34
CA ASP A 18 -7.62 -2.42 12.47
C ASP A 18 -7.53 -0.92 12.18
N GLY A 19 -8.06 -0.50 11.03
CA GLY A 19 -8.05 0.91 10.61
C GLY A 19 -6.72 1.37 10.01
N TYR A 20 -5.78 0.45 9.76
CA TYR A 20 -4.56 0.65 8.99
C TYR A 20 -4.62 -0.10 7.66
N ILE A 21 -3.76 0.30 6.72
CA ILE A 21 -3.46 -0.49 5.52
C ILE A 21 -1.99 -0.85 5.57
N ILE A 22 -1.70 -2.14 5.47
CA ILE A 22 -0.34 -2.65 5.34
C ILE A 22 -0.07 -2.80 3.86
N LEU A 23 0.89 -2.03 3.35
CA LEU A 23 1.39 -2.14 1.98
C LEU A 23 2.61 -3.06 1.98
N TYR A 24 2.53 -4.14 1.20
CA TYR A 24 3.56 -5.17 1.14
C TYR A 24 3.76 -5.66 -0.29
N GLN A 25 4.91 -6.27 -0.54
CA GLN A 25 5.18 -6.98 -1.79
C GLN A 25 5.68 -8.39 -1.51
N VAL A 26 5.44 -9.29 -2.46
CA VAL A 26 5.92 -10.67 -2.40
C VAL A 26 7.14 -10.79 -3.32
N LYS A 27 8.27 -11.20 -2.75
CA LYS A 27 9.53 -11.42 -3.47
C LYS A 27 9.97 -12.87 -3.26
N GLY A 28 9.69 -13.73 -4.23
CA GLY A 28 9.94 -15.17 -4.08
C GLY A 28 9.10 -15.75 -2.94
N GLU A 29 9.76 -16.28 -1.91
CA GLU A 29 9.12 -16.86 -0.71
C GLU A 29 9.01 -15.86 0.46
N GLU A 30 9.45 -14.61 0.26
CA GLU A 30 9.45 -13.59 1.31
C GLU A 30 8.35 -12.53 1.11
N ILE A 31 7.82 -12.03 2.24
CA ILE A 31 6.93 -10.88 2.28
C ILE A 31 7.70 -9.70 2.85
N GLU A 32 7.82 -8.64 2.05
CA GLU A 32 8.44 -7.39 2.47
C GLU A 32 7.36 -6.35 2.76
N VAL A 33 7.32 -5.86 4.00
CA VAL A 33 6.43 -4.75 4.39
C VAL A 33 7.08 -3.44 3.96
N VAL A 34 6.43 -2.74 3.04
CA VAL A 34 6.94 -1.48 2.46
C VAL A 34 6.53 -0.30 3.35
N ARG A 35 5.28 -0.26 3.79
CA ARG A 35 4.76 0.82 4.66
C ARG A 35 3.49 0.37 5.39
N VAL A 36 3.27 0.94 6.57
CA VAL A 36 1.98 0.87 7.29
C VAL A 36 1.39 2.27 7.34
N VAL A 37 0.13 2.41 6.90
CA VAL A 37 -0.55 3.71 6.80
C VAL A 37 -1.85 3.67 7.59
N SER A 38 -2.23 4.80 8.21
CA SER A 38 -3.54 4.91 8.87
C SER A 38 -4.64 5.05 7.81
N GLY A 39 -5.55 4.10 7.75
CA GLY A 39 -6.72 4.12 6.88
C GLY A 39 -7.77 5.15 7.28
N TYR A 40 -7.62 5.78 8.45
CA TYR A 40 -8.56 6.79 8.98
C TYR A 40 -8.28 8.21 8.49
N ARG A 41 -7.09 8.50 7.93
CA ARG A 41 -6.67 9.88 7.61
C ARG A 41 -5.97 10.06 6.26
N ASP A 42 -5.41 9.00 5.70
CA ASP A 42 -4.42 9.14 4.62
C ASP A 42 -4.79 8.41 3.32
N LEU A 43 -6.00 7.86 3.18
CA LEU A 43 -6.35 7.18 1.93
C LEU A 43 -6.28 8.10 0.70
N ASP A 44 -6.74 9.35 0.79
CA ASP A 44 -6.59 10.33 -0.31
C ASP A 44 -5.13 10.83 -0.42
N SER A 45 -4.48 11.17 0.70
CA SER A 45 -3.12 11.77 0.71
C SER A 45 -2.03 10.85 0.17
N LEU A 46 -2.22 9.52 0.26
CA LEU A 46 -1.30 8.51 -0.27
C LEU A 46 -1.29 8.44 -1.80
N PHE A 47 -2.39 8.84 -2.46
CA PHE A 47 -2.47 8.89 -3.92
C PHE A 47 -2.30 10.32 -4.47
N SER A 48 -2.30 11.35 -3.61
CA SER A 48 -2.17 12.76 -4.02
C SER A 48 -0.72 13.27 -4.09
N ASN A 49 0.30 12.44 -3.89
CA ASN A 49 1.71 12.89 -3.87
C ASN A 49 2.54 12.40 -5.08
N GLU A 50 1.91 12.07 -6.20
CA GLU A 50 2.61 11.88 -7.49
C GLU A 50 2.59 13.12 -8.40
N GLU A 51 2.15 14.28 -7.90
CA GLU A 51 2.25 15.56 -8.60
C GLU A 51 2.86 16.65 -7.70
N GLU A 52 4.18 16.61 -7.47
CA GLU A 52 4.91 17.85 -7.20
C GLU A 52 6.36 17.81 -7.75
N SER A 53 6.48 18.42 -8.94
CA SER A 53 7.64 19.08 -9.60
C SER A 53 8.88 18.28 -10.02
#